data_AF-A0A4V2X8L9-F1
#
_entry.id   AF-A0A4V2X8L9-F1
#
_cell.length_a   1.000
_cell.length_b   1.000
_cell.length_c   1.000
_cell.angle_alpha   90.00
_cell.angle_beta   90.00
_cell.angle_gamma   90.00
#
_symmetry.space_group_name_H-M   'P 1'
#
loop_
_entity.id
_entity.type
_entity.pdbx_description
1 polymer ?
#
loop_
_entity_poly.entity_id
_entity_poly.type
_entity_poly.pdbx_seq_one_letter_code
_entity_poly.pdbx_strand_id
1 'polypeptide(L)'
;WKAKTIIAVQSERTEKGRGHDFVRFYISSQPMNAEKALQATRSHWSVENHLHWSLDVAFREDKLQARMGFAGENLAVLRKWILNMLKQNKSRNLSMENKRRLCCLNDDYLFESLGLFI
;
A
#
# COMPACT_ATOMS: atom_id res chain seq x y z
N TRP A 1 -4.30 5.16 -27.54
CA TRP A 1 -3.17 4.70 -26.71
C TRP A 1 -2.15 4.04 -27.64
N LYS A 2 -0.88 4.47 -27.66
CA LYS A 2 0.16 3.92 -28.57
C LYS A 2 1.06 2.97 -27.80
N ALA A 3 0.77 1.66 -27.87
CA ALA A 3 1.61 0.63 -27.26
C ALA A 3 2.96 0.56 -27.99
N LYS A 4 4.05 0.57 -27.23
CA LYS A 4 5.43 0.49 -27.75
C LYS A 4 6.17 -0.76 -27.28
N THR A 5 5.73 -1.38 -26.18
CA THR A 5 6.38 -2.57 -25.63
C THR A 5 5.34 -3.51 -25.04
N ILE A 6 5.47 -4.79 -25.39
CA ILE A 6 4.78 -5.90 -24.73
C ILE A 6 5.78 -6.54 -23.78
N ILE A 7 5.39 -6.77 -22.54
CA ILE A 7 6.26 -7.25 -21.47
C ILE A 7 5.67 -8.57 -20.97
N ALA A 8 6.52 -9.59 -20.83
CA ALA A 8 6.20 -10.82 -20.12
C ALA A 8 7.09 -10.93 -18.89
N VAL A 9 6.48 -11.06 -17.70
CA VAL A 9 7.19 -11.29 -16.44
C VAL A 9 6.82 -12.66 -15.92
N GLN A 10 7.81 -13.56 -15.90
CA GLN A 10 7.70 -14.83 -15.23
C GLN A 10 8.05 -14.66 -13.75
N SER A 11 7.23 -15.24 -12.87
CA SER A 11 7.50 -15.33 -11.45
C SER A 11 7.34 -16.76 -10.98
N GLU A 12 8.31 -17.22 -10.23
CA GLU A 12 8.29 -18.54 -9.60
C GLU A 12 8.15 -18.34 -8.09
N ARG A 13 7.30 -19.14 -7.46
CA ARG A 13 7.10 -19.11 -6.00
C ARG A 13 6.98 -20.54 -5.49
N THR A 14 7.76 -20.85 -4.46
CA THR A 14 7.62 -22.10 -3.72
C THR A 14 6.87 -21.86 -2.42
N GLU A 15 5.77 -22.57 -2.22
CA GLU A 15 5.00 -22.53 -0.98
C GLU A 15 4.80 -23.95 -0.44
N LYS A 16 5.23 -24.20 0.80
CA LYS A 16 5.12 -25.51 1.47
C LYS A 16 5.64 -26.68 0.61
N GLY A 17 6.75 -26.46 -0.11
CA GLY A 17 7.37 -27.45 -0.99
C GLY A 17 6.70 -27.64 -2.36
N ARG A 18 5.63 -26.89 -2.68
CA ARG A 18 5.02 -26.87 -4.01
C ARG A 18 5.49 -25.64 -4.78
N GLY A 19 6.01 -25.85 -5.99
CA GLY A 19 6.38 -24.79 -6.92
C GLY A 19 5.14 -24.26 -7.67
N HIS A 20 5.13 -22.97 -7.93
CA HIS A 20 4.11 -22.27 -8.70
C HIS A 20 4.77 -21.29 -9.65
N ASP A 21 4.43 -21.40 -10.93
CA ASP A 21 4.96 -20.53 -11.98
C ASP A 21 3.81 -19.72 -12.59
N PHE A 22 4.04 -18.43 -12.73
CA PHE A 22 3.06 -17.51 -13.30
C PHE A 22 3.74 -16.60 -14.32
N VAL A 23 3.09 -16.42 -15.46
CA VAL A 23 3.47 -15.40 -16.45
C VAL A 23 2.42 -14.31 -16.44
N ARG A 24 2.86 -13.06 -16.25
CA ARG A 24 2.02 -11.86 -16.34
C ARG A 24 2.42 -11.04 -17.55
N PHE A 25 1.44 -10.65 -18.35
CA PHE A 25 1.65 -9.81 -19.52
C PHE A 25 1.27 -8.36 -19.21
N TYR A 26 2.10 -7.42 -19.65
CA TYR A 26 1.85 -5.99 -19.53
C TYR A 26 2.06 -5.30 -20.87
N ILE A 27 1.40 -4.16 -21.04
CA ILE A 27 1.54 -3.31 -22.22
C ILE A 27 1.99 -1.93 -21.74
N SER A 28 3.00 -1.38 -22.40
CA SER A 28 3.54 -0.06 -22.08
C SER A 28 3.54 0.83 -23.31
N SER A 29 3.18 2.11 -23.12
CA SER A 29 3.34 3.16 -24.14
C SER A 29 4.75 3.73 -24.18
N GLN A 30 5.63 3.34 -23.24
CA GLN A 30 7.05 3.69 -23.25
C GLN A 30 7.87 2.53 -23.82
N PRO A 31 8.94 2.83 -24.58
CA PRO A 31 9.90 1.82 -24.97
C PRO A 31 10.68 1.36 -23.73
N MET A 32 10.62 0.07 -23.40
CA MET A 32 11.28 -0.49 -22.22
C MET A 32 12.16 -1.68 -22.59
N ASN A 33 13.31 -1.82 -21.92
CA ASN A 33 14.08 -3.06 -21.91
C ASN A 33 13.61 -3.97 -20.76
N ALA A 34 14.07 -5.22 -20.73
CA ALA A 34 13.65 -6.22 -19.75
C ALA A 34 13.92 -5.77 -18.30
N GLU A 35 15.08 -5.17 -18.04
CA GLU A 35 15.46 -4.69 -16.71
C GLU A 35 14.52 -3.59 -16.19
N LYS A 36 14.26 -2.55 -16.99
CA LYS A 36 13.33 -1.48 -16.62
C LYS A 36 11.91 -1.99 -16.44
N ALA A 37 11.47 -2.92 -17.30
CA ALA A 37 10.17 -3.54 -17.21
C ALA A 37 10.01 -4.35 -15.91
N LEU A 38 11.04 -5.11 -15.52
CA LEU A 38 11.05 -5.85 -14.27
C LEU A 38 11.07 -4.91 -13.06
N GLN A 39 11.90 -3.87 -13.07
CA GLN A 39 11.94 -2.86 -12.01
C GLN A 39 10.56 -2.20 -11.84
N ALA A 40 9.95 -1.74 -12.93
CA ALA A 40 8.62 -1.13 -12.89
C ALA A 40 7.56 -2.09 -12.33
N THR A 41 7.59 -3.36 -12.74
CA THR A 41 6.68 -4.40 -12.23
C THR A 41 6.84 -4.61 -10.73
N ARG A 42 8.09 -4.67 -10.24
CA ARG A 42 8.37 -4.81 -8.80
C ARG A 42 7.98 -3.56 -8.00
N SER A 43 8.27 -2.38 -8.53
CA SER A 43 7.86 -1.11 -7.93
C SER A 43 6.35 -0.99 -7.87
N HIS A 44 5.61 -1.45 -8.86
CA HIS A 44 4.15 -1.48 -8.82
C HIS A 44 3.62 -2.36 -7.68
N TRP A 45 4.19 -3.55 -7.49
CA TRP A 45 3.86 -4.43 -6.35
C TRP A 45 4.12 -3.81 -4.97
N SER A 46 5.02 -2.82 -4.88
CA SER A 46 5.24 -2.12 -3.62
C SER A 46 4.00 -1.34 -3.17
N VAL A 47 3.12 -0.91 -4.08
CA VAL A 47 1.86 -0.25 -3.75
C VAL A 47 0.96 -1.21 -2.99
N GLU A 48 0.77 -2.43 -3.48
CA GLU A 48 -0.05 -3.44 -2.80
C GLU A 48 0.46 -3.75 -1.40
N ASN A 49 1.77 -3.99 -1.29
CA ASN A 49 2.39 -4.38 -0.03
C ASN A 49 2.43 -3.25 1.00
N HIS A 50 2.77 -2.02 0.59
CA HIS A 50 2.96 -0.92 1.52
C HIS A 50 1.68 -0.13 1.77
N LEU A 51 0.77 -0.04 0.80
CA LEU A 51 -0.46 0.74 0.91
C LEU A 51 -1.65 -0.18 1.26
N HIS A 52 -2.04 -1.05 0.33
CA HIS A 52 -3.28 -1.82 0.43
C HIS A 52 -3.29 -2.75 1.65
N TRP A 53 -2.26 -3.57 1.83
CA TRP A 53 -2.19 -4.45 2.99
C TRP A 53 -2.30 -3.72 4.34
N SER A 54 -1.69 -2.52 4.43
CA SER A 54 -1.80 -1.71 5.65
C SER A 54 -3.22 -1.18 5.88
N LEU A 55 -3.93 -0.80 4.82
CA LEU A 55 -5.32 -0.35 4.89
C LEU A 55 -6.25 -1.51 5.24
N ASP A 56 -6.09 -2.66 4.60
CA ASP A 56 -6.92 -3.83 4.79
C ASP A 56 -6.80 -4.38 6.22
N VAL A 57 -5.56 -4.50 6.72
CA VAL A 57 -5.29 -5.10 8.03
C VAL A 57 -5.39 -4.09 9.17
N ALA A 58 -4.62 -2.99 9.12
CA ALA A 58 -4.54 -2.05 10.24
C ALA A 58 -5.72 -1.06 10.28
N PHE A 59 -6.36 -0.79 9.14
CA PHE A 59 -7.55 0.06 9.07
C PHE A 59 -8.86 -0.72 8.91
N ARG A 60 -8.78 -2.04 8.73
CA ARG A 60 -9.93 -2.94 8.56
C ARG A 60 -10.84 -2.46 7.43
N GLU A 61 -10.24 -1.97 6.35
CA GLU A 61 -10.94 -1.35 5.24
C GLU A 61 -11.97 -2.32 4.61
N ASP A 62 -11.58 -3.56 4.35
CA ASP A 62 -12.47 -4.62 3.82
C ASP A 62 -13.70 -4.92 4.68
N LYS A 63 -13.62 -4.64 5.99
CA LYS A 63 -14.71 -4.89 6.93
C LYS A 63 -15.68 -3.71 7.05
N LEU A 64 -15.38 -2.58 6.41
CA LEU A 64 -16.21 -1.39 6.48
C LEU A 64 -17.53 -1.60 5.71
N GLN A 65 -18.65 -1.33 6.37
CA GLN A 65 -19.99 -1.44 5.78
C GLN A 65 -20.62 -0.08 5.45
N ALA A 66 -19.82 0.98 5.35
CA ALA A 66 -20.31 2.32 4.99
C ALA A 66 -20.68 2.34 3.50
N ARG A 67 -21.98 2.38 3.21
CA ARG A 67 -22.55 2.30 1.84
C ARG A 67 -23.37 3.52 1.42
N MET A 68 -23.47 4.52 2.29
CA MET A 68 -24.32 5.70 2.08
C MET A 68 -23.53 6.84 1.46
N GLY A 69 -24.06 7.43 0.38
CA GLY A 69 -23.47 8.61 -0.27
C GLY A 69 -22.00 8.39 -0.63
N PHE A 70 -21.15 9.38 -0.33
CA PHE A 70 -19.70 9.38 -0.59
C PHE A 70 -18.86 8.80 0.56
N ALA A 71 -19.46 8.00 1.45
CA ALA A 71 -18.76 7.51 2.63
C ALA A 71 -17.53 6.66 2.28
N GLY A 72 -17.60 5.84 1.22
CA GLY A 72 -16.49 5.00 0.77
C GLY A 72 -15.29 5.83 0.32
N GLU A 73 -15.51 6.78 -0.58
CA GLU A 73 -14.48 7.66 -1.12
C GLU A 73 -13.86 8.55 -0.04
N ASN A 74 -14.70 9.15 0.81
CA ASN A 74 -14.24 10.02 1.89
C ASN A 74 -13.36 9.25 2.87
N LEU A 75 -13.78 8.05 3.29
CA LEU A 75 -13.01 7.22 4.20
C LEU A 75 -11.72 6.71 3.54
N ALA A 76 -11.75 6.35 2.26
CA ALA A 76 -10.55 5.93 1.54
C ALA A 76 -9.48 7.04 1.52
N VAL A 77 -9.88 8.30 1.26
CA VAL A 77 -8.95 9.44 1.30
C VAL A 77 -8.41 9.68 2.71
N LEU A 78 -9.29 9.74 3.71
CA LEU A 78 -8.91 9.98 5.11
C LEU A 78 -7.95 8.92 5.63
N ARG A 79 -8.21 7.63 5.36
CA ARG A 79 -7.33 6.54 5.80
C ARG A 79 -5.96 6.59 5.17
N LYS A 80 -5.87 6.92 3.88
CA LYS A 80 -4.58 7.10 3.19
C LYS A 80 -3.78 8.25 3.80
N TRP A 81 -4.45 9.35 4.12
CA TRP A 81 -3.84 10.47 4.86
C TRP A 81 -3.31 10.05 6.21
N ILE A 82 -4.14 9.40 7.04
CA ILE A 82 -3.74 8.92 8.38
C ILE A 82 -2.60 7.91 8.28
N LEU A 83 -2.64 6.98 7.32
CA LEU A 83 -1.57 6.00 7.13
C LEU A 83 -0.24 6.69 6.80
N ASN A 84 -0.25 7.69 5.91
CA ASN A 84 0.95 8.45 5.55
C ASN A 84 1.50 9.23 6.75
N MET A 85 0.62 9.84 7.55
CA MET A 85 0.97 10.52 8.79
C MET A 85 1.66 9.56 9.78
N LEU A 86 1.05 8.42 10.08
CA LEU A 86 1.59 7.43 11.02
C LEU A 86 2.88 6.77 10.52
N LYS A 87 3.07 6.66 9.20
CA LYS A 87 4.32 6.19 8.60
C LYS A 87 5.46 7.19 8.79
N GLN A 88 5.18 8.49 8.77
CA GLN A 88 6.18 9.54 8.94
C GLN A 88 6.64 9.65 10.40
N ASN A 89 5.75 9.44 11.36
CA ASN A 89 6.14 9.39 12.77
C ASN A 89 7.09 8.20 13.03
N LYS A 90 8.33 8.48 13.44
CA LYS A 90 9.37 7.48 13.75
C LYS A 90 9.79 7.45 15.22
N SER A 91 9.17 8.22 16.11
CA SER A 91 9.58 8.29 17.53
C SER A 91 9.45 6.95 18.25
N ARG A 92 8.53 6.09 17.81
CA ARG A 92 8.31 4.77 18.38
C ARG A 92 8.25 3.71 17.29
N ASN A 93 8.94 2.59 17.53
CA ASN A 93 8.88 1.41 16.67
C ASN A 93 7.67 0.54 17.05
N LEU A 94 6.52 0.82 16.41
CA LEU A 94 5.25 0.14 16.65
C LEU A 94 4.58 -0.26 15.32
N SER A 95 3.76 -1.31 15.38
CA SER A 95 2.89 -1.68 14.26
C SER A 95 1.88 -0.56 13.94
N MET A 96 1.37 -0.52 12.70
CA MET A 96 0.39 0.51 12.30
C MET A 96 -0.88 0.49 13.16
N GLU A 97 -1.36 -0.69 13.55
CA GLU A 97 -2.51 -0.84 14.46
C GLU A 97 -2.20 -0.25 15.84
N ASN A 98 -1.01 -0.52 16.39
CA ASN A 98 -0.61 0.02 17.68
C ASN A 98 -0.36 1.53 17.64
N LYS A 99 0.19 2.07 16.55
CA LYS A 99 0.32 3.52 16.36
C LYS A 99 -1.04 4.22 16.37
N ARG A 100 -2.01 3.68 15.63
CA ARG A 100 -3.40 4.17 15.65
C ARG A 100 -3.98 4.12 17.06
N ARG A 101 -3.84 2.97 17.74
CA ARG A 101 -4.37 2.80 19.10
C ARG A 101 -3.73 3.78 20.09
N LEU A 102 -2.42 4.01 19.97
CA LEU A 102 -1.70 4.95 20.82
C LEU A 102 -2.17 6.40 20.58
N CYS A 103 -2.42 6.80 19.33
CA CYS A 103 -3.01 8.12 19.03
C CYS A 103 -4.39 8.31 19.69
N CYS A 104 -5.16 7.24 19.93
CA CYS A 104 -6.43 7.32 20.65
C CYS A 104 -6.27 7.40 22.19
N LEU A 105 -5.09 7.08 22.72
CA LEU A 105 -4.84 6.93 24.16
C LEU A 105 -3.85 7.98 24.70
N ASN A 106 -3.15 8.69 23.83
CA ASN A 106 -2.10 9.62 24.18
C ASN A 106 -2.13 10.79 23.20
N ASP A 107 -2.57 11.95 23.69
CA ASP A 107 -2.73 13.16 22.90
C ASP A 107 -1.37 13.69 22.41
N ASP A 108 -0.31 13.61 23.21
CA ASP A 108 1.03 14.04 22.81
C ASP A 108 1.50 13.28 21.55
N TYR A 109 1.33 11.95 21.54
CA TYR A 109 1.66 11.11 20.39
C TYR A 109 0.78 11.37 19.18
N LEU A 110 -0.51 11.69 19.39
CA LEU A 110 -1.43 12.10 18.33
C LEU A 110 -0.95 13.42 17.69
N PHE A 111 -0.67 14.43 18.50
CA PHE A 111 -0.21 15.74 18.01
C PHE A 111 1.18 15.67 17.36
N GLU A 112 2.09 14.89 17.92
CA GLU A 112 3.39 14.57 17.32
C GLU A 112 3.20 13.91 15.95
N SER A 113 2.29 12.94 15.84
CA SER A 113 1.96 12.30 14.57
C SER A 113 1.36 13.27 13.56
N LEU A 114 0.50 14.20 13.99
CA LEU A 114 -0.08 15.24 13.15
C LEU A 114 0.93 16.30 12.70
N GLY A 115 2.15 16.30 13.24
CA GLY A 115 3.16 17.34 12.99
C GLY A 115 2.82 18.67 13.64
N LEU A 116 1.99 18.66 14.70
CA LEU A 116 1.55 19.86 15.43
C LEU A 116 2.48 20.22 16.60
N PHE A 117 3.46 19.38 16.91
CA PHE A 117 4.59 19.71 17.76
C PHE A 117 5.89 19.56 16.97
N ILE A 118 6.63 20.66 16.85
CA ILE A 118 8.06 20.72 16.49
C ILE A 118 8.86 20.69 17.79
#